data_AF-A0A8H5BRZ6-F1
#
_entry.id   AF-A0A8H5BRZ6-F1
#
_cell.length_a   1.000
_cell.length_b   1.000
_cell.length_c   1.000
_cell.angle_alpha   90.00
_cell.angle_beta   90.00
_cell.angle_gamma   90.00
#
_symmetry.space_group_name_H-M   'P 1'
#
loop_
_entity.id
_entity.type
_entity.pdbx_description
1 polymer ?
#
loop_
_entity_poly.entity_id
_entity_poly.type
_entity_poly.pdbx_seq_one_letter_code
_entity_poly.pdbx_strand_id
1 'polypeptide(L)'
;MIRQALNPDYYPEMRMGNPKIDGHVNHCVDSIRQSLMCSADISTIVWQWDEGTQNTTLRGNVAHKCRNFNLIREWAHKNMIGRHFDDKVHIKDDIDIPVYRADGSVYFP
;
A
#
# COMPACT_ATOMS: atom_id res chain seq x y z
N MET A 1 -12.82 19.07 -5.88
CA MET A 1 -14.15 18.41 -5.93
C MET A 1 -14.20 17.14 -5.07
N ILE A 2 -13.42 16.08 -5.34
CA ILE A 2 -13.46 14.84 -4.51
C ILE A 2 -13.26 15.12 -3.02
N ARG A 3 -12.20 15.86 -2.65
CA ARG A 3 -11.94 16.26 -1.25
C ARG A 3 -13.14 16.94 -0.57
N GLN A 4 -13.85 17.79 -1.31
CA GLN A 4 -14.99 18.54 -0.76
C GLN A 4 -16.24 17.67 -0.66
N ALA A 5 -16.48 16.81 -1.66
CA ALA A 5 -17.58 15.84 -1.62
C ALA A 5 -17.44 14.82 -0.47
N LEU A 6 -16.20 14.50 -0.07
CA LEU A 6 -15.89 13.66 1.10
C LEU A 6 -16.04 14.40 2.44
N ASN A 7 -16.28 15.71 2.44
CA ASN A 7 -16.47 16.51 3.65
C ASN A 7 -17.72 17.41 3.54
N PRO A 8 -18.92 16.80 3.51
CA PRO A 8 -20.17 17.53 3.27
C PRO A 8 -20.59 18.44 4.43
N ASP A 9 -20.07 18.25 5.63
CA ASP A 9 -20.38 19.13 6.78
C ASP A 9 -19.71 20.50 6.63
N TYR A 10 -18.53 20.54 5.99
CA TYR A 10 -17.82 21.78 5.68
C TYR A 10 -18.20 22.36 4.29
N TYR A 11 -18.55 21.49 3.34
CA TYR A 11 -18.95 21.86 1.97
C TYR A 11 -20.36 21.32 1.65
N PRO A 12 -21.42 21.89 2.25
CA PRO A 12 -22.78 21.37 2.09
C PRO A 12 -23.30 21.42 0.65
N GLU A 13 -22.81 22.36 -0.16
CA GLU A 13 -23.12 22.46 -1.59
C GLU A 13 -22.52 21.31 -2.41
N MET A 14 -21.50 20.62 -1.88
CA MET A 14 -20.83 19.49 -2.51
C MET A 14 -21.39 18.13 -2.05
N ARG A 15 -22.49 18.13 -1.30
CA ARG A 15 -23.14 16.91 -0.81
C ARG A 15 -23.64 16.08 -2.00
N MET A 16 -23.28 14.79 -1.97
CA MET A 16 -23.76 13.80 -2.93
C MET A 16 -25.30 13.71 -2.91
N GLY A 17 -25.91 13.40 -4.05
CA GLY A 17 -27.37 13.41 -4.26
C GLY A 17 -27.86 14.45 -5.25
N ASN A 18 -26.97 15.29 -5.76
CA ASN A 18 -27.21 16.13 -6.94
C ASN A 18 -26.59 15.45 -8.17
N PRO A 19 -27.36 15.15 -9.23
CA PRO A 19 -26.85 14.46 -10.42
C PRO A 19 -25.61 15.12 -11.06
N LYS A 20 -25.49 16.45 -11.01
CA LYS A 20 -24.32 17.16 -11.54
C LYS A 20 -23.07 16.92 -10.72
N ILE A 21 -23.21 16.89 -9.39
CA ILE A 21 -22.11 16.67 -8.45
C ILE A 21 -21.68 15.21 -8.51
N ASP A 22 -22.65 14.31 -8.45
CA ASP A 22 -22.42 12.87 -8.53
C ASP A 22 -21.73 12.51 -9.85
N GLY A 23 -22.22 13.04 -10.97
CA GLY A 23 -21.57 12.85 -12.28
C GLY A 23 -20.13 13.38 -12.34
N HIS A 24 -19.87 14.52 -11.71
CA HIS A 24 -18.50 15.06 -11.66
C HIS A 24 -17.57 14.21 -10.79
N VAL A 25 -18.02 13.83 -9.59
CA VAL A 25 -17.22 13.02 -8.67
C VAL A 25 -16.97 11.64 -9.27
N ASN A 26 -18.00 11.00 -9.84
CA ASN A 26 -17.91 9.63 -10.37
C ASN A 26 -16.91 9.51 -11.52
N HIS A 27 -16.94 10.41 -12.51
CA HIS A 27 -15.96 10.32 -13.60
C HIS A 27 -14.55 10.64 -13.11
N CYS A 28 -14.38 11.56 -12.14
CA CYS A 28 -13.08 11.86 -11.56
C CYS A 28 -12.51 10.63 -10.83
N VAL A 29 -13.35 9.94 -10.04
CA VAL A 29 -12.97 8.68 -9.37
C VAL A 29 -12.64 7.62 -10.41
N ASP A 30 -13.39 7.52 -11.50
CA ASP A 30 -13.11 6.57 -12.58
C ASP A 30 -11.77 6.87 -13.28
N SER A 31 -11.47 8.13 -13.58
CA SER A 31 -10.17 8.53 -14.14
C SER A 31 -9.00 8.19 -13.19
N ILE A 32 -9.17 8.38 -11.88
CA ILE A 32 -8.16 7.97 -10.89
C ILE A 32 -7.99 6.46 -10.89
N ARG A 33 -9.09 5.70 -10.88
CA ARG A 33 -9.08 4.24 -10.97
C ARG A 33 -8.35 3.76 -12.22
N GLN A 34 -8.67 4.32 -13.39
CA GLN A 34 -8.01 3.98 -14.66
C GLN A 34 -6.51 4.27 -14.61
N SER A 35 -6.11 5.42 -14.06
CA SER A 35 -4.71 5.79 -13.88
C SER A 35 -3.97 4.78 -12.99
N LEU A 36 -4.52 4.44 -11.82
CA LEU A 36 -3.95 3.46 -10.90
C LEU A 36 -3.85 2.05 -11.51
N MET A 37 -4.83 1.66 -12.33
CA MET A 37 -4.78 0.39 -13.06
C MET A 37 -3.70 0.38 -14.14
N CYS A 38 -3.49 1.51 -14.82
CA CYS A 38 -2.46 1.67 -15.86
C CYS A 38 -1.04 1.62 -15.26
N SER A 39 -0.85 2.22 -14.09
CA SER A 39 0.42 2.28 -13.37
C SER A 39 0.53 1.25 -12.24
N ALA A 40 -0.26 0.17 -12.28
CA ALA A 40 -0.29 -0.83 -11.22
C ALA A 40 1.11 -1.40 -10.94
N ASP A 41 1.45 -1.47 -9.65
CA ASP A 41 2.78 -1.81 -9.16
C ASP A 41 2.72 -2.79 -7.99
N ILE A 42 3.73 -3.64 -7.89
CA ILE A 42 3.95 -4.65 -6.84
C ILE A 42 5.31 -4.46 -6.13
N SER A 43 6.02 -3.36 -6.38
CA SER A 43 7.28 -3.07 -5.69
C SER A 43 7.10 -3.04 -4.18
N THR A 44 8.00 -3.74 -3.48
CA THR A 44 7.97 -3.86 -2.02
C THR A 44 8.58 -2.63 -1.37
N ILE A 45 7.89 -2.06 -0.39
CA ILE A 45 8.48 -1.07 0.50
C ILE A 45 9.27 -1.82 1.57
N VAL A 46 10.55 -1.46 1.70
CA VAL A 46 11.45 -2.10 2.67
C VAL A 46 11.62 -1.25 3.91
N TRP A 47 11.80 -1.92 5.04
CA TRP A 47 12.20 -1.30 6.30
C TRP A 47 13.72 -1.18 6.32
N GLN A 48 14.25 0.00 6.57
CA GLN A 48 15.69 0.24 6.69
C GLN A 48 16.00 1.10 7.91
N TRP A 49 17.11 0.80 8.58
CA TRP A 49 17.66 1.65 9.63
C TRP A 49 18.06 3.01 9.06
N ASP A 50 17.73 4.05 9.80
CA ASP A 50 18.05 5.43 9.49
C ASP A 50 18.97 5.99 10.57
N GLU A 51 20.25 6.19 10.23
CA GLU A 51 21.24 6.67 11.19
C GLU A 51 20.95 8.09 11.71
N GLY A 52 20.29 8.93 10.90
CA GLY A 52 19.97 10.31 11.30
C GLY A 52 18.90 10.38 12.38
N THR A 53 17.95 9.44 12.35
CA THR A 53 16.82 9.38 13.28
C THR A 53 16.91 8.25 14.30
N GLN A 54 17.95 7.41 14.20
CA GLN A 54 18.20 6.25 15.07
C GLN A 54 16.96 5.34 15.20
N ASN A 55 16.25 5.13 14.09
CA ASN A 55 15.08 4.26 14.03
C ASN A 55 14.94 3.58 12.66
N THR A 56 14.05 2.59 12.58
CA THR A 56 13.73 1.93 11.31
C THR A 56 12.63 2.70 10.59
N THR A 57 12.83 3.00 9.31
CA THR A 57 11.90 3.75 8.47
C THR A 57 11.54 2.98 7.19
N LEU A 58 10.37 3.28 6.63
CA LEU A 58 9.94 2.78 5.33
C LEU A 58 10.67 3.52 4.22
N ARG A 59 11.29 2.79 3.29
CA ARG A 59 11.93 3.36 2.10
C ARG A 59 11.03 3.16 0.89
N GLY A 60 10.33 4.22 0.52
CA GLY A 60 9.45 4.24 -0.66
C GLY A 60 10.17 4.57 -1.97
N ASN A 61 11.45 4.95 -1.94
CA ASN A 61 12.27 5.27 -3.11
C ASN A 61 12.81 4.00 -3.79
N VAL A 62 11.92 3.05 -4.08
CA VAL A 62 12.26 1.79 -4.74
C VAL A 62 12.07 1.89 -6.25
N ALA A 63 12.71 1.00 -7.00
CA ALA A 63 12.48 0.93 -8.44
C ALA A 63 11.04 0.45 -8.69
N HIS A 64 10.26 1.29 -9.36
CA HIS A 64 8.87 1.00 -9.74
C HIS A 64 8.83 0.50 -11.18
N LYS A 65 7.96 -0.46 -11.48
CA LYS A 65 7.78 -0.92 -12.86
C LYS A 65 6.33 -1.35 -13.09
N CYS A 66 5.65 -0.71 -14.03
CA CYS A 66 4.27 -1.02 -14.37
C CYS A 66 4.07 -2.52 -14.68
N ARG A 67 2.94 -3.05 -14.23
CA ARG A 67 2.52 -4.44 -14.45
C ARG A 67 1.10 -4.49 -14.96
N ASN A 68 0.74 -5.63 -15.56
CA ASN A 68 -0.62 -5.88 -15.98
C ASN A 68 -1.53 -6.03 -14.75
N PHE A 69 -2.44 -5.07 -14.56
CA PHE A 69 -3.38 -5.06 -13.45
C PHE A 69 -4.23 -6.33 -13.33
N ASN A 70 -4.66 -6.92 -14.45
CA ASN A 70 -5.51 -8.12 -14.41
C ASN A 70 -4.76 -9.32 -13.84
N LEU A 71 -3.48 -9.50 -14.20
CA LEU A 71 -2.66 -10.57 -13.65
C LEU A 71 -2.42 -10.40 -12.15
N ILE A 72 -2.21 -9.16 -11.69
CA ILE A 72 -2.11 -8.85 -10.26
C ILE A 72 -3.40 -9.26 -9.55
N ARG A 73 -4.55 -8.86 -10.09
CA ARG A 73 -5.87 -9.14 -9.51
C ARG A 73 -6.17 -10.65 -9.47
N GLU A 74 -5.91 -11.37 -10.56
CA GLU A 74 -6.09 -12.83 -10.62
C GLU A 74 -5.22 -13.55 -9.60
N TRP A 75 -3.94 -13.17 -9.50
CA TRP A 75 -3.03 -13.70 -8.50
C TRP A 75 -3.53 -13.41 -7.08
N ALA A 76 -3.96 -12.18 -6.80
CA ALA A 76 -4.45 -11.78 -5.48
C ALA A 76 -5.70 -12.57 -5.06
N HIS A 77 -6.66 -12.78 -5.98
CA HIS A 77 -7.84 -13.59 -5.70
C HIS A 77 -7.48 -15.05 -5.44
N LYS A 78 -6.58 -15.64 -6.24
CA LYS A 78 -6.13 -17.04 -6.09
C LYS A 78 -5.37 -17.27 -4.78
N ASN A 79 -4.60 -16.28 -4.32
CA ASN A 79 -3.74 -16.36 -3.14
C ASN A 79 -4.32 -15.62 -1.94
N MET A 80 -5.61 -15.30 -1.94
CA MET A 80 -6.26 -14.60 -0.83
C MET A 80 -6.20 -15.47 0.43
N ILE A 81 -5.60 -14.94 1.49
CA ILE A 81 -5.56 -15.61 2.79
C ILE A 81 -6.96 -15.48 3.40
N GLY A 82 -7.74 -16.57 3.36
CA GLY A 82 -9.10 -16.62 3.90
C GLY A 82 -9.18 -16.80 5.42
N ARG A 83 -8.04 -16.82 6.12
CA ARG A 83 -7.96 -16.93 7.57
C ARG A 83 -7.50 -15.61 8.18
N HIS A 84 -8.07 -15.25 9.32
CA HIS A 84 -7.51 -14.18 10.13
C HIS A 84 -6.15 -14.64 10.66
N PHE A 85 -5.18 -13.74 10.71
CA PHE A 85 -3.94 -14.01 11.44
C PHE A 85 -4.29 -14.07 12.92
N ASP A 86 -3.93 -15.16 13.59
CA ASP A 86 -4.03 -15.24 15.05
C ASP A 86 -2.84 -14.49 15.64
N ASP A 87 -3.08 -13.24 16.02
CA ASP A 87 -2.09 -12.33 16.58
C ASP A 87 -1.63 -12.72 18.00
N LYS A 88 -2.23 -13.75 18.59
CA LYS A 88 -1.86 -14.29 19.91
C LYS A 88 -0.95 -15.51 19.81
N VAL A 89 -0.77 -16.08 18.62
CA VAL A 89 0.11 -17.23 18.41
C VAL A 89 1.52 -16.74 18.09
N HIS A 90 2.42 -16.89 19.05
CA HIS A 90 3.85 -16.69 18.84
C HIS A 90 4.43 -17.92 18.13
N ILE A 91 4.68 -17.79 16.82
CA ILE A 91 5.46 -18.76 16.06
C ILE A 91 6.94 -18.47 16.32
N LYS A 92 7.66 -19.48 16.82
CA LYS A 92 9.10 -19.39 17.00
C LYS A 92 9.75 -19.38 15.61
N ASP A 93 10.46 -18.30 15.25
CA ASP A 93 11.17 -18.23 13.98
C ASP A 93 12.17 -19.39 13.89
N ASP A 94 12.06 -20.20 12.84
CA ASP A 94 12.98 -21.26 12.44
C ASP A 94 13.89 -20.82 11.29
N ILE A 95 13.84 -19.52 10.95
CA ILE A 95 14.66 -18.90 9.92
C ILE A 95 15.90 -18.33 10.59
N ASP A 96 17.08 -18.83 10.20
CA ASP A 96 18.36 -18.22 10.58
C ASP A 96 18.52 -16.89 9.83
N ILE A 97 18.03 -15.80 10.43
CA ILE A 97 18.18 -14.46 9.88
C ILE A 97 19.63 -14.01 10.14
N PRO A 98 20.45 -13.77 9.10
CA PRO A 98 21.79 -13.23 9.29
C PRO A 98 21.74 -11.86 9.98
N VAL A 99 22.45 -11.74 11.08
CA VAL A 99 22.70 -10.47 11.76
C VAL A 99 23.95 -9.84 11.14
N TYR A 100 23.74 -8.74 10.43
CA TYR A 100 24.81 -7.90 9.88
C TYR A 100 25.27 -6.90 10.95
N ARG A 101 26.51 -7.01 11.40
CA ARG A 101 27.10 -6.07 12.36
C ARG A 101 27.73 -4.88 11.65
N ALA A 102 27.89 -3.78 12.37
CA ALA A 102 28.50 -2.54 11.86
C ALA A 102 29.97 -2.71 11.41
N ASP A 103 30.66 -3.76 11.89
CA ASP A 103 32.02 -4.13 11.48
C ASP A 103 32.05 -4.98 10.18
N GLY A 104 30.89 -5.21 9.56
CA GLY A 104 30.76 -6.01 8.35
C GLY A 104 30.74 -7.52 8.58
N SER A 105 30.82 -7.98 9.83
CA SER A 105 30.69 -9.41 10.16
C SER A 105 29.23 -9.87 10.04
N VAL A 106 29.04 -11.09 9.55
CA VAL A 106 27.74 -11.75 9.46
C VAL A 106 27.69 -12.84 10.53
N TYR A 107 26.67 -12.81 11.37
CA TYR A 107 26.40 -13.82 12.39
C TYR A 107 25.10 -14.53 12.08
N PHE A 108 25.14 -15.87 12.02
CA PHE A 108 23.96 -16.71 11.98
C PHE A 108 23.79 -17.32 13.38
N PRO A 109 22.66 -17.10 14.07
CA PRO A 109 22.42 -17.62 15.42
C PRO A 109 22.33 -19.15 15.50
#